data_AF-A0A957X0L0-F1
#
_entry.id   AF-A0A957X0L0-F1
#
_cell.length_a   1.000
_cell.length_b   1.000
_cell.length_c   1.000
_cell.angle_alpha   90.00
_cell.angle_beta   90.00
_cell.angle_gamma   90.00
#
_symmetry.space_group_name_H-M   'P 1'
#
loop_
_entity.id
_entity.type
_entity.pdbx_description
1 polymer ?
#
loop_
_entity_poly.entity_id
_entity_poly.type
_entity_poly.pdbx_seq_one_letter_code
_entity_poly.pdbx_strand_id
1 'polypeptide(L)'
;MKESMTPKQRWLAVLTRTKPDRLPMDYWGTAEATRKVRQYLICATQWQLFERLHIDRVVSVRPAYVGPPLKRGYDMYGMRYRWVEHEGGRYRECVSQPLAQYNTVEEIERNYTWPTTDWFDYSVVHKQIKGKETYPLQAGGSEPFLIYKNLRGMEQAYMDLAINP
;
A
#
# COMPACT_ATOMS: atom_id res chain seq x y z
N MET A 1 29.01 -7.47 13.24
CA MET A 1 29.01 -6.03 13.61
C MET A 1 27.94 -5.81 14.67
N LYS A 2 28.23 -5.00 15.69
CA LYS A 2 27.22 -4.63 16.68
C LYS A 2 26.37 -3.51 16.09
N GLU A 3 25.07 -3.74 15.98
CA GLU A 3 24.10 -2.71 15.58
C GLU A 3 24.05 -1.59 16.63
N SER A 4 24.19 -0.34 16.21
CA SER A 4 24.21 0.85 17.07
C SER A 4 23.13 1.88 16.73
N MET A 5 22.52 1.77 15.55
CA MET A 5 21.39 2.59 15.12
C MET A 5 20.08 1.78 15.15
N THR A 6 18.97 2.46 15.43
CA THR A 6 17.63 1.89 15.22
C THR A 6 17.28 1.82 13.73
N PRO A 7 16.27 1.00 13.34
CA PRO A 7 15.77 1.00 11.97
C PRO A 7 15.45 2.39 11.43
N LYS A 8 14.74 3.21 12.20
CA LYS A 8 14.42 4.59 11.83
C LYS A 8 15.68 5.43 11.60
N GLN A 9 16.68 5.31 12.48
CA GLN A 9 17.94 6.04 12.35
C GLN A 9 18.70 5.62 11.07
N ARG A 10 18.73 4.32 10.72
CA ARG A 10 19.37 3.86 9.48
C ARG A 10 18.70 4.41 8.23
N TRP A 11 17.37 4.36 8.19
CA TRP A 11 16.60 4.93 7.08
C TRP A 11 16.84 6.43 6.95
N LEU A 12 16.76 7.18 8.07
CA LEU A 12 17.04 8.61 8.07
C LEU A 12 18.46 8.92 7.62
N ALA A 13 19.46 8.13 8.06
CA ALA A 13 20.83 8.31 7.64
C ALA A 13 20.97 8.21 6.11
N VAL A 14 20.43 7.16 5.50
CA VAL A 14 20.44 7.00 4.03
C VAL A 14 19.71 8.13 3.32
N LEU A 15 18.50 8.49 3.77
CA LEU A 15 17.70 9.56 3.15
C LEU A 15 18.36 10.95 3.26
N THR A 16 19.15 11.16 4.31
CA THR A 16 19.93 12.39 4.52
C THR A 16 21.36 12.30 3.99
N ARG A 17 21.69 11.23 3.24
CA ARG A 17 23.01 11.00 2.64
C ARG A 17 24.16 10.92 3.65
N THR A 18 23.90 10.40 4.85
CA THR A 18 24.90 10.09 5.88
C THR A 18 25.13 8.58 5.98
N LYS A 19 26.29 8.16 6.50
CA LYS A 19 26.67 6.73 6.59
C LYS A 19 25.96 6.06 7.78
N PRO A 20 25.10 5.04 7.58
CA PRO A 20 24.51 4.27 8.67
C PRO A 20 25.51 3.26 9.26
N ASP A 21 25.17 2.66 10.40
CA ASP A 21 25.95 1.55 11.01
C ASP A 21 25.97 0.28 10.13
N ARG A 22 24.91 0.08 9.33
CA ARG A 22 24.81 -0.85 8.19
C ARG A 22 23.73 -0.38 7.21
N LEU A 23 23.71 -0.93 6.00
CA LEU A 23 22.62 -0.67 5.05
C LEU A 23 21.26 -1.10 5.66
N PRO A 24 20.21 -0.26 5.57
CA PRO A 24 18.87 -0.66 5.99
C PRO A 24 18.34 -1.77 5.08
N MET A 25 17.64 -2.74 5.65
CA MET A 25 17.07 -3.88 4.94
C MET A 25 15.55 -3.86 5.02
N ASP A 26 14.86 -4.19 3.92
CA ASP A 26 13.41 -4.35 3.88
C ASP A 26 13.04 -5.76 3.41
N TYR A 27 11.80 -6.18 3.67
CA TYR A 27 11.26 -7.47 3.28
C TYR A 27 9.87 -7.31 2.66
N TRP A 28 9.73 -7.77 1.41
CA TRP A 28 8.48 -7.80 0.67
C TRP A 28 8.22 -9.24 0.22
N GLY A 29 7.00 -9.72 0.43
CA GLY A 29 6.63 -11.08 0.08
C GLY A 29 5.12 -11.28 0.17
N THR A 30 4.62 -12.25 -0.59
CA THR A 30 3.22 -12.67 -0.47
C THR A 30 2.98 -13.36 0.87
N ALA A 31 1.71 -13.55 1.24
CA ALA A 31 1.36 -14.26 2.47
C ALA A 31 1.90 -15.70 2.47
N GLU A 32 1.88 -16.35 1.30
CA GLU A 32 2.34 -17.71 1.08
C GLU A 32 3.85 -17.84 1.24
N ALA A 33 4.62 -16.93 0.61
CA ALA A 33 6.07 -16.88 0.74
C ALA A 33 6.48 -16.57 2.19
N THR A 34 5.84 -15.56 2.80
CA THR A 34 6.09 -15.16 4.20
C THR A 34 5.83 -16.33 5.16
N ARG A 35 4.76 -17.10 4.95
CA ARG A 35 4.46 -18.29 5.76
C ARG A 35 5.57 -19.34 5.66
N LYS A 36 6.07 -19.63 4.46
CA LYS A 36 7.16 -20.62 4.25
C LYS A 36 8.43 -20.18 4.97
N VAL A 37 8.84 -18.92 4.80
CA VAL A 37 10.04 -18.36 5.45
C VAL A 37 9.90 -18.39 6.98
N ARG A 38 8.73 -18.01 7.50
CA ARG A 38 8.45 -18.08 8.94
C ARG A 38 8.54 -19.49 9.50
N GLN A 39 8.01 -20.49 8.80
CA GLN A 39 8.09 -21.89 9.20
C GLN A 39 9.53 -22.39 9.21
N TYR A 40 10.28 -22.09 8.14
CA TYR A 40 11.69 -22.48 8.03
C TYR A 40 12.56 -21.86 9.14
N LEU A 41 12.33 -20.59 9.48
CA LEU A 41 13.09 -19.87 10.50
C LEU A 41 12.52 -20.00 11.92
N ILE A 42 11.45 -20.78 12.10
CA ILE A 42 10.79 -21.05 13.39
C ILE A 42 10.34 -19.74 14.07
N CYS A 43 9.67 -18.87 13.31
CA CYS A 43 9.15 -17.59 13.80
C CYS A 43 7.61 -17.65 13.96
N ALA A 44 7.14 -17.52 15.20
CA ALA A 44 5.71 -17.53 15.55
C ALA A 44 4.98 -16.24 15.11
N THR A 45 5.70 -15.14 14.90
CA THR A 45 5.13 -13.90 14.34
C THR A 45 5.98 -13.38 13.18
N GLN A 46 5.40 -12.50 12.37
CA GLN A 46 6.16 -11.80 11.32
C GLN A 46 7.15 -10.79 11.92
N TRP A 47 6.88 -10.25 13.11
CA TRP A 47 7.84 -9.40 13.84
C TRP A 47 9.08 -10.17 14.28
N GLN A 48 8.91 -11.40 14.79
CA GLN A 48 10.05 -12.28 15.10
C GLN A 48 10.87 -12.62 13.85
N LEU A 49 10.22 -12.77 12.69
CA LEU A 49 10.92 -12.92 11.42
C LEU A 49 11.76 -11.68 11.10
N PHE A 50 11.18 -10.48 11.24
CA PHE A 50 11.88 -9.23 11.00
C PHE A 50 13.08 -9.05 11.93
N GLU A 51 12.92 -9.33 13.22
CA GLU A 51 14.02 -9.30 14.19
C GLU A 51 15.12 -10.29 13.81
N ARG A 52 14.76 -11.55 13.53
CA ARG A 52 15.72 -12.60 13.18
C ARG A 52 16.49 -12.31 11.88
N LEU A 53 15.84 -11.66 10.92
CA LEU A 53 16.44 -11.26 9.64
C LEU A 53 17.00 -9.84 9.66
N HIS A 54 16.99 -9.16 10.81
CA HIS A 54 17.47 -7.78 10.95
C HIS A 54 16.77 -6.79 9.98
N ILE A 55 15.47 -6.98 9.73
CA ILE A 55 14.68 -6.14 8.81
C ILE A 55 14.31 -4.82 9.47
N ASP A 56 14.67 -3.73 8.82
CA ASP A 56 14.35 -2.35 9.18
C ASP A 56 12.95 -1.96 8.67
N ARG A 57 11.94 -2.71 9.13
CA ARG A 57 10.59 -2.71 8.56
C ARG A 57 9.97 -1.32 8.56
N VAL A 58 9.49 -0.88 7.39
CA VAL A 58 8.59 0.27 7.27
C VAL A 58 7.21 -0.07 7.81
N VAL A 59 6.77 0.68 8.81
CA VAL A 59 5.45 0.55 9.42
C VAL A 59 4.49 1.46 8.66
N SER A 60 3.66 0.85 7.82
CA SER A 60 2.58 1.55 7.14
C SER A 60 1.44 1.85 8.11
N VAL A 61 1.06 3.11 8.21
CA VAL A 61 -0.11 3.57 8.97
C VAL A 61 -1.16 4.14 8.03
N ARG A 62 -2.43 3.97 8.38
CA ARG A 62 -3.56 4.45 7.59
C ARG A 62 -4.72 4.93 8.47
N PRO A 63 -5.48 5.94 8.05
CA PRO A 63 -6.72 6.29 8.73
C PRO A 63 -7.76 5.17 8.57
N ALA A 64 -8.79 5.19 9.41
CA ALA A 64 -9.96 4.32 9.26
C ALA A 64 -10.94 4.94 8.28
N TYR A 65 -11.49 4.14 7.36
CA TYR A 65 -12.55 4.61 6.46
C TYR A 65 -13.87 4.73 7.23
N VAL A 66 -14.47 5.92 7.20
CA VAL A 66 -15.74 6.28 7.84
C VAL A 66 -16.72 6.94 6.87
N GLY A 67 -16.41 6.92 5.57
CA GLY A 67 -17.26 7.43 4.51
C GLY A 67 -18.49 6.55 4.20
N PRO A 68 -19.15 6.79 3.07
CA PRO A 68 -20.33 6.04 2.64
C PRO A 68 -20.11 4.51 2.62
N PRO A 69 -21.14 3.69 2.92
CA PRO A 69 -21.00 2.24 2.96
C PRO A 69 -20.45 1.65 1.64
N LEU A 70 -19.34 0.91 1.74
CA LEU A 70 -18.74 0.24 0.60
C LEU A 70 -19.41 -1.11 0.33
N LYS A 71 -19.73 -1.38 -0.93
CA LYS A 71 -20.18 -2.71 -1.37
C LYS A 71 -19.06 -3.74 -1.15
N ARG A 72 -19.42 -4.99 -0.84
CA ARG A 72 -18.43 -6.06 -0.63
C ARG A 72 -17.55 -6.23 -1.87
N GLY A 73 -16.23 -6.16 -1.68
CA GLY A 73 -15.23 -6.29 -2.76
C GLY A 73 -14.94 -5.00 -3.51
N TYR A 74 -15.64 -3.90 -3.21
CA TYR A 74 -15.38 -2.58 -3.77
C TYR A 74 -14.49 -1.74 -2.85
N ASP A 75 -13.77 -0.79 -3.43
CA ASP A 75 -13.09 0.26 -2.69
C ASP A 75 -13.86 1.60 -2.74
N MET A 76 -13.26 2.65 -2.18
CA MET A 76 -13.84 4.00 -2.14
C MET A 76 -14.02 4.66 -3.50
N TYR A 77 -13.31 4.19 -4.53
CA TYR A 77 -13.42 4.67 -5.90
C TYR A 77 -14.49 3.90 -6.70
N GLY A 78 -15.21 2.97 -6.05
CA GLY A 78 -16.14 2.09 -6.77
C GLY A 78 -15.45 1.05 -7.65
N MET A 79 -14.15 0.80 -7.45
CA MET A 79 -13.43 -0.27 -8.13
C MET A 79 -13.68 -1.60 -7.41
N ARG A 80 -14.19 -2.59 -8.15
CA ARG A 80 -14.37 -3.95 -7.68
C ARG A 80 -13.08 -4.72 -7.83
N TYR A 81 -12.77 -5.50 -6.81
CA TYR A 81 -11.64 -6.40 -6.81
C TYR A 81 -12.07 -7.83 -6.52
N ARG A 82 -11.33 -8.79 -7.10
CA ARG A 82 -11.46 -10.21 -6.77
C ARG A 82 -10.09 -10.83 -6.54
N TRP A 83 -10.07 -11.97 -5.85
CA TRP A 83 -8.89 -12.81 -5.78
C TRP A 83 -8.75 -13.59 -7.08
N VAL A 84 -7.55 -13.55 -7.66
CA VAL A 84 -7.15 -14.34 -8.82
C VAL A 84 -6.05 -15.28 -8.35
N GLU A 85 -6.32 -16.58 -8.47
CA GLU A 85 -5.41 -17.66 -8.05
C GLU A 85 -4.37 -17.92 -9.13
N HIS A 86 -3.15 -18.23 -8.72
CA HIS A 86 -2.07 -18.70 -9.57
C HIS A 86 -1.30 -19.82 -8.86
N GLU A 87 -0.34 -20.44 -9.56
CA GLU A 87 0.51 -21.43 -8.91
C GLU A 87 1.28 -20.80 -7.74
N GLY A 88 1.00 -21.27 -6.52
CA GLY A 88 1.71 -20.84 -5.32
C GLY A 88 1.14 -19.62 -4.58
N GLY A 89 0.01 -19.03 -5.02
CA GLY A 89 -0.63 -17.93 -4.29
C GLY A 89 -1.79 -17.28 -5.04
N ARG A 90 -2.18 -16.10 -4.55
CA ARG A 90 -3.25 -15.29 -5.15
C ARG A 90 -2.99 -13.81 -5.03
N TYR A 91 -3.49 -13.06 -5.99
CA TYR A 91 -3.48 -11.59 -5.97
C TYR A 91 -4.89 -11.03 -6.02
N ARG A 92 -5.05 -9.84 -5.43
CA ARG A 92 -6.29 -9.07 -5.52
C ARG A 92 -6.19 -8.18 -6.75
N GLU A 93 -6.98 -8.47 -7.78
CA GLU A 93 -6.97 -7.73 -9.05
C GLU A 93 -8.22 -6.87 -9.20
N CYS A 94 -8.05 -5.68 -9.81
CA CYS A 94 -9.16 -4.81 -10.17
C CYS A 94 -9.88 -5.39 -11.40
N VAL A 95 -11.19 -5.56 -11.30
CA VAL A 95 -12.03 -6.24 -12.31
C VAL A 95 -13.25 -5.42 -12.72
N SER A 96 -13.20 -4.12 -12.49
CA SER A 96 -14.19 -3.16 -13.00
C SER A 96 -13.57 -1.79 -13.15
N GLN A 97 -14.01 -1.06 -14.17
CA GLN A 97 -13.50 0.25 -14.54
C GLN A 97 -14.64 1.27 -14.44
N PRO A 98 -14.87 1.88 -13.26
CA PRO A 98 -16.03 2.75 -13.03
C PRO A 98 -16.05 4.04 -13.85
N LEU A 99 -14.96 4.39 -14.55
CA LEU A 99 -14.89 5.52 -15.48
C LEU A 99 -14.84 5.09 -16.94
N ALA A 100 -14.91 3.80 -17.27
CA ALA A 100 -14.83 3.32 -18.65
C ALA A 100 -15.99 3.83 -19.52
N GLN A 101 -17.17 4.04 -18.92
CA GLN A 101 -18.37 4.48 -19.65
C GLN A 101 -18.42 5.98 -19.97
N TYR A 102 -17.56 6.80 -19.37
CA TYR A 102 -17.57 8.26 -19.58
C TYR A 102 -16.63 8.65 -20.71
N ASN A 103 -17.03 9.65 -21.49
CA ASN A 103 -16.27 10.15 -22.64
C ASN A 103 -15.77 11.58 -22.45
N THR A 104 -16.32 12.32 -21.47
CA THR A 104 -15.87 13.69 -21.16
C THR A 104 -15.69 13.90 -19.66
N VAL A 105 -14.91 14.92 -19.29
CA VAL A 105 -14.67 15.29 -17.89
C VAL A 105 -15.98 15.74 -17.23
N GLU A 106 -16.83 16.47 -17.93
CA GLU A 106 -18.09 16.98 -17.40
C GLU A 106 -19.07 15.84 -17.10
N GLU A 107 -19.04 14.73 -17.85
CA GLU A 107 -19.79 13.53 -17.50
C GLU A 107 -19.31 12.91 -16.19
N ILE A 108 -17.99 12.88 -15.96
CA ILE A 108 -17.41 12.39 -14.71
C ILE A 108 -17.83 13.29 -13.55
N GLU A 109 -17.68 14.61 -13.69
CA GLU A 109 -18.02 15.58 -12.66
C GLU A 109 -19.50 15.51 -12.24
N ARG A 110 -20.41 15.29 -13.20
CA ARG A 110 -21.85 15.18 -12.92
C ARG A 110 -22.27 13.85 -12.30
N ASN A 111 -21.59 12.75 -12.65
CA ASN A 111 -22.10 11.39 -12.39
C ASN A 111 -21.22 10.56 -11.44
N TYR A 112 -20.02 11.02 -11.10
CA TYR A 112 -19.07 10.26 -10.27
C TYR A 112 -18.70 11.02 -9.00
N THR A 113 -18.76 10.33 -7.86
CA THR A 113 -18.38 10.90 -6.56
C THR A 113 -16.94 10.54 -6.24
N TRP A 114 -16.06 11.55 -6.25
CA TRP A 114 -14.67 11.39 -5.82
C TRP A 114 -14.57 11.22 -4.29
N PRO A 115 -13.66 10.35 -3.79
CA PRO A 115 -13.35 10.30 -2.37
C PRO A 115 -12.81 11.64 -1.86
N THR A 116 -13.20 11.99 -0.64
CA THR A 116 -12.69 13.15 0.09
C THR A 116 -11.97 12.72 1.37
N THR A 117 -11.14 13.59 1.92
CA THR A 117 -10.47 13.41 3.21
C THR A 117 -11.45 13.23 4.37
N ASP A 118 -12.67 13.76 4.25
CA ASP A 118 -13.70 13.65 5.30
C ASP A 118 -14.23 12.23 5.47
N TRP A 119 -13.93 11.33 4.53
CA TRP A 119 -14.29 9.91 4.63
C TRP A 119 -13.34 9.11 5.52
N PHE A 120 -12.46 9.77 6.26
CA PHE A 120 -11.39 9.14 7.02
C PHE A 120 -11.27 9.68 8.45
N ASP A 121 -11.27 8.75 9.42
CA ASP A 121 -10.91 9.04 10.81
C ASP A 121 -9.40 8.83 11.00
N TYR A 122 -8.68 9.92 11.19
CA TYR A 122 -7.23 9.94 11.42
C TYR A 122 -6.86 9.70 12.89
N SER A 123 -7.82 9.78 13.81
CA SER A 123 -7.57 9.60 15.23
C SER A 123 -7.00 8.22 15.54
N VAL A 124 -7.24 7.20 14.71
CA VAL A 124 -6.74 5.83 14.92
C VAL A 124 -5.24 5.65 14.67
N VAL A 125 -4.57 6.61 14.01
CA VAL A 125 -3.17 6.46 13.58
C VAL A 125 -2.22 6.32 14.78
N HIS A 126 -2.44 7.06 15.87
CA HIS A 126 -1.56 7.00 17.05
C HIS A 126 -1.51 5.61 17.70
N LYS A 127 -2.58 4.81 17.61
CA LYS A 127 -2.61 3.46 18.18
C LYS A 127 -1.76 2.48 17.37
N GLN A 128 -1.61 2.73 16.07
CA GLN A 128 -0.86 1.84 15.16
C GLN A 128 0.65 1.90 15.41
N ILE A 129 1.15 3.06 15.83
CA ILE A 129 2.58 3.33 16.05
C ILE A 129 3.10 2.86 17.41
N LYS A 130 2.20 2.54 18.37
CA LYS A 130 2.58 2.09 19.71
C LYS A 130 3.48 0.84 19.64
N GLY A 131 4.62 0.90 20.33
CA GLY A 131 5.64 -0.14 20.37
C GLY A 131 6.49 -0.26 19.09
N LYS A 132 6.40 0.70 18.17
CA LYS A 132 7.13 0.74 16.90
C LYS A 132 7.83 2.09 16.67
N GLU A 133 8.06 2.84 17.74
CA GLU A 133 8.58 4.22 17.71
C GLU A 133 9.99 4.31 17.11
N THR A 134 10.74 3.21 17.15
CA THR A 134 12.09 3.06 16.61
C THR A 134 12.12 2.64 15.14
N TYR A 135 10.97 2.38 14.52
CA TYR A 135 10.85 1.99 13.12
C TYR A 135 10.47 3.18 12.22
N PRO A 136 10.90 3.17 10.94
CA PRO A 136 10.42 4.14 9.97
C PRO A 136 8.92 3.99 9.77
N LEU A 137 8.22 5.12 9.69
CA LEU A 137 6.77 5.16 9.47
C LEU A 137 6.49 5.63 8.04
N GLN A 138 5.48 5.04 7.40
CA GLN A 138 4.97 5.48 6.11
C GLN A 138 3.47 5.71 6.22
N ALA A 139 3.00 6.87 5.77
CA ALA A 139 1.60 7.21 5.67
C ALA A 139 1.28 7.64 4.25
N GLY A 140 0.21 7.09 3.68
CA GLY A 140 -0.21 7.38 2.32
C GLY A 140 0.66 6.77 1.23
N GLY A 141 0.32 7.13 0.01
CA GLY A 141 0.96 6.71 -1.23
C GLY A 141 0.25 7.41 -2.39
N SER A 142 0.99 7.78 -3.42
CA SER A 142 0.43 8.44 -4.60
C SER A 142 0.80 7.62 -5.82
N GLU A 143 -0.19 6.98 -6.42
CA GLU A 143 -0.05 6.28 -7.69
C GLU A 143 -1.13 6.78 -8.67
N PRO A 144 -1.10 8.07 -9.07
CA PRO A 144 -2.21 8.69 -9.81
C PRO A 144 -2.52 7.95 -11.10
N PHE A 145 -1.48 7.57 -11.84
CA PHE A 145 -1.66 6.86 -13.10
C PHE A 145 -2.13 5.40 -12.91
N LEU A 146 -1.68 4.70 -11.85
CA LEU A 146 -2.18 3.35 -11.56
C LEU A 146 -3.66 3.38 -11.17
N ILE A 147 -4.05 4.34 -10.33
CA ILE A 147 -5.44 4.54 -9.91
C ILE A 147 -6.28 4.88 -11.15
N TYR A 148 -5.85 5.85 -11.95
CA TYR A 148 -6.51 6.22 -13.19
C TYR A 148 -6.65 5.04 -14.17
N LYS A 149 -5.59 4.27 -14.37
CA LYS A 149 -5.59 3.06 -15.19
C LYS A 149 -6.61 2.03 -14.72
N ASN A 150 -6.77 1.85 -13.41
CA ASN A 150 -7.79 0.96 -12.85
C ASN A 150 -9.21 1.52 -12.99
N LEU A 151 -9.36 2.84 -12.86
CA LEU A 151 -10.64 3.54 -13.03
C LEU A 151 -11.15 3.51 -14.46
N ARG A 152 -10.26 3.82 -15.42
CA ARG A 152 -10.58 4.01 -16.85
C ARG A 152 -10.49 2.73 -17.66
N GLY A 153 -9.66 1.79 -17.22
CA GLY A 153 -9.26 0.61 -17.99
C GLY A 153 -7.89 0.82 -18.63
N MET A 154 -7.10 -0.26 -18.66
CA MET A 154 -5.69 -0.17 -19.02
C MET A 154 -5.48 0.43 -20.42
N GLU A 155 -6.08 -0.19 -21.43
CA GLU A 155 -5.94 0.24 -22.82
C GLU A 155 -6.38 1.70 -23.00
N GLN A 156 -7.59 2.02 -22.55
CA GLN A 156 -8.14 3.37 -22.70
C GLN A 156 -7.32 4.42 -21.92
N ALA A 157 -6.81 4.11 -20.73
CA ALA A 157 -5.95 5.04 -19.98
C ALA A 157 -4.65 5.39 -20.73
N TYR A 158 -4.08 4.43 -21.48
CA TYR A 158 -2.93 4.71 -22.33
C TYR A 158 -3.32 5.51 -23.58
N MET A 159 -4.48 5.22 -24.18
CA MET A 159 -5.00 6.00 -25.31
C MET A 159 -5.30 7.45 -24.91
N ASP A 160 -5.88 7.66 -23.73
CA ASP A 160 -6.22 8.97 -23.20
C ASP A 160 -4.95 9.83 -23.04
N LEU A 161 -3.84 9.28 -22.54
CA LEU A 161 -2.55 9.99 -22.47
C LEU A 161 -1.98 10.36 -23.85
N ALA A 162 -2.20 9.52 -24.85
CA ALA A 162 -1.63 9.73 -26.19
C ALA A 162 -2.43 10.77 -27.00
N ILE A 163 -3.76 10.76 -26.84
CA ILE A 163 -4.67 11.59 -27.63
C ILE A 163 -5.01 12.90 -26.88
N ASN A 164 -4.96 12.91 -25.54
CA ASN A 164 -5.32 14.04 -24.68
C ASN A 164 -4.29 14.21 -23.53
N PRO A 165 -3.05 14.64 -23.82
CA PRO A 165 -1.95 14.72 -22.85
C PRO A 165 -2.13 15.80 -21.77
#